data_AF-A0A151S184-F1
#
_entry.id   AF-A0A151S184-F1
#
_cell.length_a   1.000
_cell.length_b   1.000
_cell.length_c   1.000
_cell.angle_alpha   90.00
_cell.angle_beta   90.00
_cell.angle_gamma   90.00
#
_symmetry.space_group_name_H-M   'P 1'
#
loop_
_entity.id
_entity.type
_entity.pdbx_description
1 polymer ?
#
loop_
_entity_poly.entity_id
_entity_poly.type
_entity_poly.pdbx_seq_one_letter_code
_entity_poly.pdbx_strand_id
1 'polypeptide(L)'
;MIVASLNIRGIGGRVKKLEVRKLLCSEGVDVFFLQETKKELIDDIFCASLTGGVDYDWVSKPAVGLSGGLLSLWRKEKFIMTESFSGDHFIGVKGLWGENNLECSFVNIYAPCDLQRKKELWRCLVEVMRCRGGDLWCVGGDFNAVRVEGERRGVSSYWREDDMKCFDEFITEAELVDLPLVGRKYTWYKTDGKCMSRLDRFLVSNAWLSHWPHTTQWGLSRGVSDHCAILLKNEDINWGPKPFREKNEARNIVNMLDLKSENSNLQEVEVVQRKEWRAQLCASLTLKDNLLFQKSRLNWLQAGDANSKFFHACINRRRLKNEIRSLKVANERYNEPSTIKEAVKGFFEGHFRECLHPRPRLQGTNFKTLSEEDATTLILPFSDEEVKIEVWDCEGSKSPGPGSNSSFVVLVPKTDNPQKVEEYRPIFLIGCMYKVLAKVLANRMKKVVGKVISESQSTFLKGRLILDSVLIANEILEEAKRKKK
;
A
#
# COMPACT_ATOMS: atom_id res chain seq x y z
N MET A 1 6.18 5.08 -18.79
CA MET A 1 4.75 4.95 -19.14
C MET A 1 3.95 5.83 -18.20
N ILE A 2 3.26 6.81 -18.77
CA ILE A 2 2.40 7.77 -18.08
C ILE A 2 1.04 7.80 -18.79
N VAL A 3 -0.02 7.40 -18.10
CA VAL A 3 -1.40 7.48 -18.59
C VAL A 3 -2.12 8.59 -17.81
N ALA A 4 -2.86 9.46 -18.48
CA ALA A 4 -3.65 10.50 -17.83
C ALA A 4 -5.12 10.37 -18.18
N SER A 5 -6.00 10.79 -17.27
CA SER A 5 -7.45 10.83 -17.51
C SER A 5 -8.08 12.10 -16.94
N LEU A 6 -9.02 12.69 -17.67
CA LEU A 6 -9.75 13.88 -17.24
C LEU A 6 -11.16 13.94 -17.85
N ASN A 7 -12.17 14.03 -16.99
CA ASN A 7 -13.49 14.50 -17.40
C ASN A 7 -13.47 16.03 -17.48
N ILE A 8 -13.58 16.57 -18.70
CA ILE A 8 -13.38 18.01 -18.96
C ILE A 8 -14.67 18.83 -19.00
N ARG A 9 -15.85 18.19 -18.95
CA ARG A 9 -17.17 18.84 -19.07
C ARG A 9 -17.26 19.78 -20.28
N GLY A 10 -16.85 19.32 -21.45
CA GLY A 10 -16.88 20.04 -22.72
C GLY A 10 -15.56 20.74 -23.04
N ILE A 11 -14.96 20.45 -24.20
CA ILE A 11 -13.61 20.90 -24.59
C ILE A 11 -13.60 22.13 -25.53
N GLY A 12 -14.76 22.69 -25.85
CA GLY A 12 -14.89 23.74 -26.88
C GLY A 12 -14.11 25.03 -26.59
N GLY A 13 -13.99 25.43 -25.33
CA GLY A 13 -13.36 26.70 -24.93
C GLY A 13 -11.83 26.68 -24.95
N ARG A 14 -11.21 27.79 -25.34
CA ARG A 14 -9.74 27.96 -25.44
C ARG A 14 -9.00 27.63 -24.14
N VAL A 15 -9.55 28.02 -22.98
CA VAL A 15 -8.95 27.78 -21.66
C VAL A 15 -8.80 26.28 -21.39
N LYS A 16 -9.85 25.49 -21.66
CA LYS A 16 -9.84 24.04 -21.43
C LYS A 16 -8.87 23.32 -22.35
N LYS A 17 -8.78 23.74 -23.61
CA LYS A 17 -7.76 23.22 -24.54
C LYS A 17 -6.34 23.50 -24.06
N LEU A 18 -6.09 24.70 -23.54
CA LEU A 18 -4.79 25.07 -22.98
C LEU A 18 -4.44 24.26 -21.74
N GLU A 19 -5.41 23.98 -20.87
CA GLU A 19 -5.22 23.10 -19.71
C GLU A 19 -4.87 21.67 -20.10
N VAL A 20 -5.61 21.09 -21.07
CA VAL A 20 -5.29 19.77 -21.62
C VAL A 20 -3.89 19.76 -22.23
N ARG A 21 -3.54 20.77 -23.03
CA ARG A 21 -2.19 20.88 -23.60
C ARG A 21 -1.12 20.95 -22.51
N LYS A 22 -1.33 21.78 -21.49
CA LYS A 22 -0.39 21.90 -20.36
C LYS A 22 -0.21 20.55 -19.69
N LEU A 23 -1.29 19.83 -19.40
CA LEU A 23 -1.24 18.50 -18.79
C LEU A 23 -0.44 17.51 -19.65
N LEU A 24 -0.73 17.43 -20.95
CA LEU A 24 -0.03 16.54 -21.88
C LEU A 24 1.48 16.83 -21.94
N CYS A 25 1.85 18.12 -22.05
CA CYS A 25 3.24 18.53 -22.19
C CYS A 25 4.02 18.47 -20.88
N SER A 26 3.47 18.96 -19.76
CA SER A 26 4.21 19.06 -18.48
C SER A 26 4.44 17.70 -17.83
N GLU A 27 3.47 16.81 -17.93
CA GLU A 27 3.56 15.47 -17.34
C GLU A 27 4.15 14.44 -18.30
N GLY A 28 4.41 14.81 -19.56
CA GLY A 28 4.93 13.88 -20.57
C GLY A 28 4.00 12.69 -20.81
N VAL A 29 2.70 12.96 -20.93
CA VAL A 29 1.66 11.92 -20.99
C VAL A 29 1.84 11.05 -22.24
N ASP A 30 1.91 9.73 -22.08
CA ASP A 30 2.04 8.81 -23.21
C ASP A 30 0.67 8.40 -23.77
N VAL A 31 -0.32 8.20 -22.90
CA VAL A 31 -1.72 7.86 -23.25
C VAL A 31 -2.67 8.76 -22.47
N PHE A 32 -3.66 9.36 -23.12
CA PHE A 32 -4.58 10.29 -22.50
C PHE A 32 -6.04 9.94 -22.79
N PHE A 33 -6.84 9.89 -21.73
CA PHE A 33 -8.28 9.68 -21.78
C PHE A 33 -9.00 10.98 -21.43
N LEU A 34 -9.82 11.46 -22.37
CA LEU A 34 -10.65 12.65 -22.19
C LEU A 34 -12.12 12.23 -22.24
N GLN A 35 -12.86 12.55 -21.18
CA GLN A 35 -14.30 12.29 -21.08
C GLN A 35 -15.12 13.58 -21.18
N GLU A 36 -16.38 13.43 -21.58
CA GLU A 36 -17.32 14.53 -21.83
C GLU A 36 -16.73 15.61 -22.74
N THR A 37 -16.23 15.24 -23.91
CA THR A 37 -15.71 16.23 -24.87
C THR A 37 -16.82 17.19 -25.33
N LYS A 38 -18.09 16.75 -25.33
CA LYS A 38 -19.26 17.49 -25.85
C LYS A 38 -19.04 18.00 -27.27
N LYS A 39 -18.34 17.20 -28.07
CA LYS A 39 -17.96 17.53 -29.44
C LYS A 39 -18.34 16.37 -30.36
N GLU A 40 -19.10 16.68 -31.39
CA GLU A 40 -19.59 15.70 -32.37
C GLU A 40 -18.50 15.34 -33.39
N LEU A 41 -17.74 16.34 -33.85
CA LEU A 41 -16.63 16.15 -34.79
C LEU A 41 -15.28 16.39 -34.10
N ILE A 42 -14.46 15.35 -34.06
CA ILE A 42 -13.05 15.39 -33.68
C ILE A 42 -12.25 14.98 -34.92
N ASP A 43 -11.31 15.83 -35.32
CA ASP A 43 -10.44 15.67 -36.49
C ASP A 43 -8.96 15.88 -36.10
N ASP A 44 -8.06 15.62 -37.04
CA ASP A 44 -6.62 15.74 -36.82
C ASP A 44 -6.20 17.15 -36.42
N ILE A 45 -6.84 18.17 -37.00
CA ILE A 45 -6.57 19.59 -36.69
C ILE A 45 -6.91 19.86 -35.23
N PHE A 46 -8.05 19.37 -34.76
CA PHE A 46 -8.46 19.50 -33.37
C PHE A 46 -7.50 18.76 -32.43
N CYS A 47 -7.14 17.51 -32.74
CA CYS A 47 -6.20 16.73 -31.94
C CYS A 47 -4.82 17.40 -31.86
N ALA A 48 -4.27 17.86 -32.98
CA ALA A 48 -3.01 18.62 -33.03
C ALA A 48 -3.08 19.91 -32.18
N SER A 49 -4.26 20.56 -32.13
CA SER A 49 -4.47 21.73 -31.27
C SER A 49 -4.39 21.40 -29.77
N LEU A 50 -4.70 20.16 -29.36
CA LEU A 50 -4.57 19.72 -27.97
C LEU A 50 -3.13 19.30 -27.65
N THR A 51 -2.47 18.57 -28.55
CA THR A 51 -1.14 17.98 -28.30
C THR A 51 0.00 18.97 -28.49
N GLY A 52 -0.25 20.13 -29.12
CA GLY A 52 0.77 21.15 -29.35
C GLY A 52 1.78 20.76 -30.43
N GLY A 53 1.39 19.90 -31.38
CA GLY A 53 2.24 19.46 -32.49
C GLY A 53 3.08 18.21 -32.20
N VAL A 54 2.94 17.60 -31.02
CA VAL A 54 3.51 16.28 -30.75
C VAL A 54 2.69 15.22 -31.49
N ASP A 55 3.38 14.20 -32.02
CA ASP A 55 2.80 13.15 -32.85
C ASP A 55 2.04 12.11 -32.00
N TYR A 56 0.73 12.34 -31.88
CA TYR A 56 -0.22 11.42 -31.26
C TYR A 56 -1.14 10.85 -32.32
N ASP A 57 -1.46 9.58 -32.19
CA ASP A 57 -2.65 8.99 -32.78
C ASP A 57 -3.83 9.09 -31.81
N TRP A 58 -5.03 8.90 -32.34
CA TRP A 58 -6.24 9.06 -31.57
C TRP A 58 -7.38 8.19 -32.08
N VAL A 59 -8.32 7.93 -31.16
CA VAL A 59 -9.65 7.42 -31.49
C VAL A 59 -10.67 8.20 -30.68
N SER A 60 -11.84 8.46 -31.27
CA SER A 60 -12.90 9.18 -30.57
C SER A 60 -14.25 8.51 -30.75
N LYS A 61 -15.10 8.67 -29.73
CA LYS A 61 -16.53 8.43 -29.81
C LYS A 61 -17.24 9.78 -29.75
N PRO A 62 -18.06 10.14 -30.75
CA PRO A 62 -18.67 11.46 -30.83
C PRO A 62 -19.66 11.68 -29.67
N ALA A 63 -19.83 12.95 -29.29
CA ALA A 63 -20.94 13.35 -28.42
C ALA A 63 -22.28 13.29 -29.17
N VAL A 64 -23.38 13.14 -28.43
CA VAL A 64 -24.74 13.31 -28.95
C VAL A 64 -25.29 14.61 -28.36
N GLY A 65 -25.32 15.68 -29.17
CA GLY A 65 -25.61 17.02 -28.69
C GLY A 65 -24.64 17.46 -27.59
N LEU A 66 -25.18 17.86 -26.43
CA LEU A 66 -24.37 18.29 -25.27
C LEU A 66 -23.97 17.17 -24.31
N SER A 67 -24.19 15.90 -24.69
CA SER A 67 -23.97 14.74 -23.83
C SER A 67 -22.86 13.84 -24.34
N GLY A 68 -21.96 13.44 -23.44
CA GLY A 68 -20.91 12.46 -23.71
C GLY A 68 -19.79 13.00 -24.59
N GLY A 69 -19.26 12.10 -25.43
CA GLY A 69 -18.02 12.30 -26.18
C GLY A 69 -16.81 11.78 -25.43
N LEU A 70 -16.06 10.87 -26.06
CA LEU A 70 -14.85 10.27 -25.53
C LEU A 70 -13.72 10.47 -26.54
N LEU A 71 -12.52 10.78 -26.06
CA LEU A 71 -11.33 10.87 -26.88
C LEU A 71 -10.17 10.15 -26.16
N SER A 72 -9.54 9.23 -26.86
CA SER A 72 -8.30 8.59 -26.44
C SER A 72 -7.18 9.03 -27.38
N LEU A 73 -6.08 9.49 -26.81
CA LEU A 73 -4.88 9.95 -27.52
C LEU A 73 -3.69 9.12 -27.04
N TRP A 74 -2.75 8.75 -27.92
CA TRP A 74 -1.49 8.11 -27.53
C TRP A 74 -0.33 8.52 -28.42
N ARG A 75 0.88 8.55 -27.87
CA ARG A 75 2.10 8.83 -28.64
C ARG A 75 2.41 7.68 -29.59
N LYS A 76 2.53 7.98 -30.89
CA LYS A 76 2.82 6.96 -31.93
C LYS A 76 4.12 6.21 -31.68
N GLU A 77 5.13 6.92 -31.17
CA GLU A 77 6.44 6.34 -30.84
C GLU A 77 6.39 5.31 -29.69
N LYS A 78 5.34 5.32 -28.85
CA LYS A 78 5.22 4.45 -27.67
C LYS A 78 4.24 3.30 -27.88
N PHE A 79 3.18 3.53 -28.63
CA PHE A 79 2.08 2.59 -28.77
C PHE A 79 1.63 2.51 -30.23
N ILE A 80 1.71 1.30 -30.78
CA ILE A 80 1.23 0.98 -32.12
C ILE A 80 -0.12 0.30 -31.97
N MET A 81 -1.19 1.02 -32.28
CA MET A 81 -2.55 0.48 -32.22
C MET A 81 -2.73 -0.60 -33.30
N THR A 82 -3.23 -1.76 -32.90
CA THR A 82 -3.60 -2.85 -33.82
C THR A 82 -5.11 -2.91 -34.03
N GLU A 83 -5.89 -2.54 -33.01
CA GLU A 83 -7.35 -2.62 -33.05
C GLU A 83 -7.98 -1.56 -32.14
N SER A 84 -9.13 -1.03 -32.54
CA SER A 84 -10.01 -0.24 -31.68
C SER A 84 -11.35 -0.94 -31.49
N PHE A 85 -11.93 -0.82 -30.30
CA PHE A 85 -13.24 -1.38 -29.96
C PHE A 85 -14.02 -0.40 -29.09
N SER A 86 -15.35 -0.51 -29.04
CA SER A 86 -16.17 0.42 -28.27
C SER A 86 -17.48 -0.21 -27.83
N GLY A 87 -18.03 0.29 -26.73
CA GLY A 87 -19.42 0.05 -26.31
C GLY A 87 -20.09 1.39 -26.01
N ASP A 88 -21.29 1.39 -25.43
CA ASP A 88 -22.08 2.61 -25.21
C ASP A 88 -21.34 3.68 -24.40
N HIS A 89 -20.60 3.26 -23.38
CA HIS A 89 -19.99 4.14 -22.37
C HIS A 89 -18.46 4.05 -22.31
N PHE A 90 -17.82 3.44 -23.32
CA PHE A 90 -16.37 3.33 -23.37
C PHE A 90 -15.85 3.26 -24.80
N ILE A 91 -14.57 3.61 -24.96
CA ILE A 91 -13.78 3.35 -26.16
C ILE A 91 -12.43 2.76 -25.75
N GLY A 92 -12.03 1.68 -26.41
CA GLY A 92 -10.82 0.94 -26.13
C GLY A 92 -9.91 0.81 -27.35
N VAL A 93 -8.62 0.73 -27.10
CA VAL A 93 -7.59 0.46 -28.10
C VAL A 93 -6.68 -0.65 -27.61
N LYS A 94 -6.44 -1.64 -28.47
CA LYS A 94 -5.45 -2.70 -28.29
C LYS A 94 -4.26 -2.45 -29.21
N GLY A 95 -3.07 -2.76 -28.74
CA GLY A 95 -1.86 -2.54 -29.51
C GLY A 95 -0.59 -3.01 -28.81
N LEU A 96 0.54 -2.73 -29.44
CA LEU A 96 1.87 -3.09 -28.96
C LEU A 96 2.51 -1.89 -28.27
N TRP A 97 3.02 -2.12 -27.06
CA TRP A 97 3.69 -1.10 -26.26
C TRP A 97 5.21 -1.28 -26.21
N GLY A 98 5.92 -0.21 -26.58
CA GLY A 98 7.38 -0.11 -26.48
C GLY A 98 8.16 -1.15 -27.31
N GLU A 99 9.47 -1.20 -27.11
CA GLU A 99 10.38 -2.07 -27.88
C GLU A 99 10.14 -3.57 -27.63
N ASN A 100 9.61 -3.92 -26.46
CA ASN A 100 9.29 -5.31 -26.09
C ASN A 100 7.97 -5.81 -26.70
N ASN A 101 7.27 -4.99 -27.49
CA ASN A 101 6.00 -5.33 -28.14
C ASN A 101 4.98 -5.94 -27.18
N LEU A 102 4.82 -5.34 -25.99
CA LEU A 102 3.89 -5.84 -24.99
C LEU A 102 2.45 -5.55 -25.42
N GLU A 103 1.61 -6.58 -25.51
CA GLU A 103 0.19 -6.39 -25.83
C GLU A 103 -0.55 -5.67 -24.68
N CYS A 104 -0.95 -4.43 -24.95
CA CYS A 104 -1.65 -3.56 -24.01
C CYS A 104 -3.02 -3.19 -24.54
N SER A 105 -4.00 -3.17 -23.64
CA SER A 105 -5.36 -2.71 -23.92
C SER A 105 -5.71 -1.55 -23.00
N PHE A 106 -5.95 -0.38 -23.61
CA PHE A 106 -6.28 0.87 -22.96
C PHE A 106 -7.76 1.19 -23.17
N VAL A 107 -8.52 1.37 -22.10
CA VAL A 107 -9.96 1.63 -22.17
C VAL A 107 -10.31 2.94 -21.47
N ASN A 108 -10.88 3.87 -22.22
CA ASN A 108 -11.42 5.15 -21.74
C ASN A 108 -12.92 5.00 -21.45
N ILE A 109 -13.31 5.20 -20.19
CA ILE A 109 -14.70 5.04 -19.71
C ILE A 109 -15.33 6.37 -19.30
N TYR A 110 -16.60 6.54 -19.67
CA TYR A 110 -17.51 7.50 -19.05
C TYR A 110 -18.82 6.80 -18.68
N ALA A 111 -18.88 6.30 -17.45
CA ALA A 111 -19.98 5.48 -16.97
C ALA A 111 -21.24 6.32 -16.70
N PRO A 112 -22.44 5.76 -16.89
CA PRO A 112 -23.69 6.44 -16.61
C PRO A 112 -23.90 6.62 -15.09
N CYS A 113 -24.70 7.61 -14.69
CA CYS A 113 -25.07 7.81 -13.28
C CYS A 113 -26.10 6.79 -12.74
N ASP A 114 -26.81 6.13 -13.66
CA ASP A 114 -27.86 5.15 -13.38
C ASP A 114 -27.28 3.75 -13.10
N LEU A 115 -27.79 3.09 -12.07
CA LEU A 115 -27.26 1.80 -11.60
C LEU A 115 -27.49 0.66 -12.62
N GLN A 116 -28.63 0.64 -13.29
CA GLN A 116 -28.95 -0.43 -14.24
C GLN A 116 -28.03 -0.33 -15.47
N ARG A 117 -27.85 0.87 -16.01
CA ARG A 117 -26.93 1.10 -17.12
C ARG A 117 -25.47 0.89 -16.74
N LYS A 118 -25.09 1.14 -15.48
CA LYS A 118 -23.76 0.76 -14.96
C LYS A 118 -23.57 -0.76 -14.98
N LYS A 119 -24.56 -1.54 -14.53
CA LYS A 119 -24.51 -3.01 -14.55
C LYS A 119 -24.31 -3.54 -15.98
N GLU A 120 -25.01 -2.97 -16.95
CA GLU A 120 -24.85 -3.32 -18.37
C GLU A 120 -23.44 -3.00 -18.88
N LEU A 121 -22.91 -1.82 -18.56
CA LEU A 121 -21.53 -1.43 -18.87
C LEU A 121 -20.51 -2.41 -18.26
N TRP A 122 -20.65 -2.74 -16.98
CA TRP A 122 -19.73 -3.66 -16.29
C TRP A 122 -19.71 -5.05 -16.91
N ARG A 123 -20.89 -5.61 -17.22
CA ARG A 123 -21.00 -6.91 -17.90
C ARG A 123 -20.33 -6.89 -19.26
N CYS A 124 -20.59 -5.85 -20.05
CA CYS A 124 -19.99 -5.69 -21.38
C CYS A 124 -18.46 -5.63 -21.30
N LEU A 125 -17.89 -4.86 -20.35
CA LEU A 125 -16.44 -4.78 -20.17
C LEU A 125 -15.83 -6.11 -19.73
N VAL A 126 -16.47 -6.83 -18.82
CA VAL A 126 -16.03 -8.16 -18.39
C VAL A 126 -16.01 -9.13 -19.58
N GLU A 127 -17.05 -9.13 -20.40
CA GLU A 127 -17.13 -9.97 -21.60
C GLU A 127 -16.01 -9.64 -22.59
N VAL A 128 -15.79 -8.35 -22.88
CA VAL A 128 -14.69 -7.90 -23.75
C VAL A 128 -13.34 -8.37 -23.24
N MET A 129 -13.07 -8.24 -21.93
CA MET A 129 -11.81 -8.68 -21.33
C MET A 129 -11.64 -10.20 -21.36
N ARG A 130 -12.72 -10.95 -21.12
CA ARG A 130 -12.72 -12.43 -21.17
C ARG A 130 -12.47 -12.94 -22.59
N CYS A 131 -13.15 -12.37 -23.59
CA CYS A 131 -13.00 -12.79 -24.99
C CYS A 131 -11.60 -12.52 -25.54
N ARG A 132 -10.96 -11.42 -25.11
CA ARG A 132 -9.63 -11.05 -25.57
C ARG A 132 -8.54 -11.81 -24.84
N GLY A 133 -8.64 -11.95 -23.52
CA GLY A 133 -7.64 -12.63 -22.68
C GLY A 133 -6.23 -12.06 -22.80
N GLY A 134 -5.31 -12.41 -21.89
CA GLY A 134 -3.87 -12.18 -22.08
C GLY A 134 -3.33 -10.74 -22.01
N ASP A 135 -4.12 -9.70 -22.31
CA ASP A 135 -3.63 -8.33 -22.42
C ASP A 135 -3.21 -7.70 -21.07
N LEU A 136 -2.29 -6.74 -21.15
CA LEU A 136 -2.01 -5.77 -20.09
C LEU A 136 -3.11 -4.69 -20.11
N TRP A 137 -4.15 -4.88 -19.29
CA TRP A 137 -5.29 -3.97 -19.23
C TRP A 137 -5.02 -2.73 -18.37
N CYS A 138 -5.35 -1.56 -18.93
CA CYS A 138 -5.47 -0.30 -18.21
C CYS A 138 -6.82 0.34 -18.57
N VAL A 139 -7.72 0.35 -17.60
CA VAL A 139 -9.09 0.84 -17.73
C VAL A 139 -9.21 2.10 -16.90
N GLY A 140 -9.38 3.25 -17.54
CA GLY A 140 -9.35 4.55 -16.88
C GLY A 140 -10.49 5.45 -17.32
N GLY A 141 -10.88 6.35 -16.43
CA GLY A 141 -11.92 7.33 -16.74
C GLY A 141 -12.78 7.67 -15.55
N ASP A 142 -13.96 8.21 -15.84
CA ASP A 142 -14.98 8.55 -14.87
C ASP A 142 -15.96 7.38 -14.74
N PHE A 143 -15.87 6.67 -13.62
CA PHE A 143 -16.71 5.50 -13.33
C PHE A 143 -18.05 5.88 -12.72
N ASN A 144 -18.25 7.16 -12.35
CA ASN A 144 -19.42 7.64 -11.61
C ASN A 144 -19.78 6.79 -10.37
N ALA A 145 -18.82 6.02 -9.83
CA ALA A 145 -19.01 5.05 -8.77
C ALA A 145 -17.92 5.21 -7.69
N VAL A 146 -18.33 5.01 -6.44
CA VAL A 146 -17.45 4.94 -5.27
C VAL A 146 -17.42 3.51 -4.76
N ARG A 147 -16.32 3.09 -4.14
CA ARG A 147 -16.19 1.73 -3.60
C ARG A 147 -16.54 1.63 -2.13
N VAL A 148 -16.23 2.68 -1.37
CA VAL A 148 -16.46 2.74 0.07
C VAL A 148 -17.00 4.12 0.44
N GLU A 149 -17.70 4.21 1.57
CA GLU A 149 -18.30 5.46 2.05
C GLU A 149 -17.27 6.60 2.19
N GLY A 150 -16.05 6.28 2.64
CA GLY A 150 -14.96 7.24 2.79
C GLY A 150 -14.48 7.91 1.49
N GLU A 151 -14.83 7.35 0.32
CA GLU A 151 -14.56 7.95 -0.98
C GLU A 151 -15.53 9.09 -1.33
N ARG A 152 -16.48 9.43 -0.43
CA ARG A 152 -17.44 10.51 -0.59
C ARG A 152 -17.55 11.38 0.67
N ARG A 153 -17.93 12.64 0.49
CA ARG A 153 -18.31 13.55 1.57
C ARG A 153 -19.46 14.45 1.12
N GLY A 154 -20.39 14.74 2.05
CA GLY A 154 -21.45 15.74 1.86
C GLY A 154 -22.81 15.21 1.40
N VAL A 155 -23.02 13.89 1.31
CA VAL A 155 -24.30 13.27 0.93
C VAL A 155 -24.56 12.03 1.82
N SER A 156 -25.82 11.76 2.16
CA SER A 156 -26.23 10.53 2.87
C SER A 156 -25.88 9.28 2.07
N SER A 157 -25.26 8.30 2.73
CA SER A 157 -24.76 7.04 2.18
C SER A 157 -25.84 5.96 2.02
N TYR A 158 -27.02 6.13 2.63
CA TYR A 158 -28.03 5.07 2.82
C TYR A 158 -28.57 4.43 1.51
N TRP A 159 -28.50 5.13 0.38
CA TRP A 159 -29.15 4.72 -0.88
C TRP A 159 -28.21 4.16 -1.95
N ARG A 160 -26.92 3.93 -1.65
CA ARG A 160 -25.93 3.53 -2.68
C ARG A 160 -25.05 2.33 -2.33
N GLU A 161 -25.43 1.53 -1.34
CA GLU A 161 -24.70 0.30 -1.03
C GLU A 161 -24.68 -0.67 -2.23
N ASP A 162 -25.80 -0.78 -2.94
CA ASP A 162 -25.88 -1.59 -4.17
C ASP A 162 -24.96 -1.09 -5.30
N ASP A 163 -24.74 0.23 -5.40
CA ASP A 163 -23.84 0.83 -6.39
C ASP A 163 -22.38 0.48 -6.06
N MET A 164 -22.01 0.59 -4.78
CA MET A 164 -20.67 0.21 -4.29
C MET A 164 -20.41 -1.29 -4.49
N LYS A 165 -21.37 -2.13 -4.09
CA LYS A 165 -21.28 -3.58 -4.20
C LYS A 165 -21.16 -4.03 -5.65
N CYS A 166 -22.01 -3.51 -6.53
CA CYS A 166 -21.97 -3.83 -7.96
C CYS A 166 -20.64 -3.41 -8.60
N PHE A 167 -20.08 -2.28 -8.18
CA PHE A 167 -18.79 -1.83 -8.69
C PHE A 167 -17.61 -2.69 -8.18
N ASP A 168 -17.65 -3.13 -6.93
CA ASP A 168 -16.66 -4.06 -6.36
C ASP A 168 -16.75 -5.46 -7.01
N GLU A 169 -17.96 -5.94 -7.29
CA GLU A 169 -18.20 -7.19 -8.02
C GLU A 169 -17.58 -7.10 -9.43
N PHE A 170 -17.81 -5.99 -10.15
CA PHE A 170 -17.17 -5.75 -11.46
C PHE A 170 -15.64 -5.80 -11.39
N ILE A 171 -15.03 -5.07 -10.46
CA ILE A 171 -13.56 -5.04 -10.32
C ILE A 171 -13.03 -6.45 -10.07
N THR A 172 -13.73 -7.21 -9.24
CA THR A 172 -13.37 -8.58 -8.89
C THR A 172 -13.52 -9.53 -10.08
N GLU A 173 -14.65 -9.47 -10.78
CA GLU A 173 -14.96 -10.33 -11.93
C GLU A 173 -14.04 -10.06 -13.13
N ALA A 174 -13.66 -8.79 -13.33
CA ALA A 174 -12.71 -8.38 -14.36
C ALA A 174 -11.24 -8.65 -14.00
N GLU A 175 -10.96 -9.21 -12.81
CA GLU A 175 -9.60 -9.44 -12.29
C GLU A 175 -8.72 -8.17 -12.26
N LEU A 176 -9.36 -7.01 -12.04
CA LEU A 176 -8.71 -5.71 -12.02
C LEU A 176 -8.28 -5.31 -10.61
N VAL A 177 -7.28 -4.44 -10.54
CA VAL A 177 -6.75 -3.87 -9.33
C VAL A 177 -6.95 -2.36 -9.35
N ASP A 178 -7.75 -1.88 -8.41
CA ASP A 178 -7.86 -0.46 -8.10
C ASP A 178 -6.69 -0.01 -7.22
N LEU A 179 -5.90 0.93 -7.74
CA LEU A 179 -4.73 1.46 -7.04
C LEU A 179 -5.15 2.55 -6.04
N PRO A 180 -4.47 2.67 -4.89
CA PRO A 180 -4.62 3.83 -4.01
C PRO A 180 -4.38 5.14 -4.76
N LEU A 181 -5.25 6.13 -4.54
CA LEU A 181 -5.09 7.48 -5.08
C LEU A 181 -4.15 8.29 -4.17
N VAL A 182 -2.99 8.62 -4.70
CA VAL A 182 -1.99 9.50 -4.07
C VAL A 182 -2.30 10.95 -4.44
N GLY A 183 -1.92 11.92 -3.61
CA GLY A 183 -2.23 13.33 -3.87
C GLY A 183 -3.59 13.73 -3.31
N ARG A 184 -4.57 13.99 -4.17
CA ARG A 184 -5.94 14.32 -3.75
C ARG A 184 -6.69 13.06 -3.29
N LYS A 185 -7.60 13.24 -2.32
CA LYS A 185 -8.50 12.17 -1.84
C LYS A 185 -9.76 12.02 -2.71
N TYR A 186 -10.18 13.10 -3.36
CA TYR A 186 -11.38 13.16 -4.19
C TYR A 186 -11.00 13.69 -5.56
N THR A 187 -11.74 13.27 -6.59
CA THR A 187 -11.49 13.67 -7.97
C THR A 187 -12.61 14.56 -8.50
N TRP A 188 -13.82 14.45 -7.97
CA TRP A 188 -14.96 15.30 -8.32
C TRP A 188 -15.36 16.20 -7.16
N TYR A 189 -15.71 17.44 -7.48
CA TYR A 189 -16.14 18.48 -6.54
C TYR A 189 -17.39 19.19 -7.05
N LYS A 190 -18.46 19.18 -6.26
CA LYS A 190 -19.62 20.02 -6.52
C LYS A 190 -19.21 21.50 -6.49
N THR A 191 -19.86 22.33 -7.31
CA THR A 191 -19.54 23.76 -7.47
C THR A 191 -19.56 24.55 -6.16
N ASP A 192 -20.43 24.15 -5.22
CA ASP A 192 -20.55 24.74 -3.88
C ASP A 192 -19.45 24.31 -2.89
N GLY A 193 -18.59 23.35 -3.27
CA GLY A 193 -17.52 22.79 -2.44
C GLY A 193 -17.99 21.91 -1.28
N LYS A 194 -19.30 21.71 -1.11
CA LYS A 194 -19.87 20.95 0.03
C LYS A 194 -19.82 19.45 -0.20
N CYS A 195 -19.89 19.02 -1.46
CA CYS A 195 -19.89 17.61 -1.84
C CYS A 195 -18.67 17.28 -2.69
N MET A 196 -18.05 16.14 -2.42
CA MET A 196 -16.89 15.66 -3.16
C MET A 196 -16.86 14.12 -3.19
N SER A 197 -16.32 13.55 -4.25
CA SER A 197 -16.24 12.09 -4.43
C SER A 197 -15.01 11.68 -5.24
N ARG A 198 -14.50 10.47 -5.02
CA ARG A 198 -13.54 9.83 -5.91
C ARG A 198 -14.31 9.02 -6.96
N LEU A 199 -14.49 9.60 -8.14
CA LEU A 199 -15.22 8.98 -9.25
C LEU A 199 -14.29 8.52 -10.38
N ASP A 200 -13.19 9.26 -10.54
CA ASP A 200 -12.19 9.03 -11.56
C ASP A 200 -11.12 8.08 -11.02
N ARG A 201 -10.82 7.01 -11.76
CA ARG A 201 -9.77 6.05 -11.38
C ARG A 201 -9.18 5.34 -12.58
N PHE A 202 -8.03 4.71 -12.35
CA PHE A 202 -7.47 3.67 -13.20
C PHE A 202 -7.56 2.31 -12.50
N LEU A 203 -8.04 1.32 -13.23
CA LEU A 203 -8.07 -0.08 -12.86
C LEU A 203 -7.13 -0.83 -13.80
N VAL A 204 -6.20 -1.61 -13.24
CA VAL A 204 -5.18 -2.32 -14.03
C VAL A 204 -5.22 -3.82 -13.78
N SER A 205 -4.87 -4.64 -14.77
CA SER A 205 -4.79 -6.09 -14.56
C SER A 205 -3.62 -6.48 -13.64
N ASN A 206 -3.66 -7.69 -13.07
CA ASN A 206 -2.49 -8.19 -12.35
C ASN A 206 -1.27 -8.37 -13.27
N ALA A 207 -1.48 -8.73 -14.54
CA ALA A 207 -0.41 -8.85 -15.52
C ALA A 207 0.30 -7.50 -15.75
N TRP A 208 -0.45 -6.39 -15.73
CA TRP A 208 0.11 -5.03 -15.74
C TRP A 208 1.06 -4.81 -14.56
N LEU A 209 0.62 -5.15 -13.33
CA LEU A 209 1.42 -4.97 -12.12
C LEU A 209 2.62 -5.92 -12.00
N SER A 210 2.65 -7.01 -12.78
CA SER A 210 3.82 -7.87 -12.91
C SER A 210 4.91 -7.21 -13.75
N HIS A 211 4.54 -6.46 -14.80
CA HIS A 211 5.47 -5.74 -15.68
C HIS A 211 5.86 -4.37 -15.10
N TRP A 212 4.90 -3.68 -14.49
CA TRP A 212 5.07 -2.35 -13.90
C TRP A 212 4.68 -2.37 -12.42
N PRO A 213 5.50 -3.00 -11.55
CA PRO A 213 5.17 -3.21 -10.15
C PRO A 213 5.09 -1.92 -9.33
N HIS A 214 5.70 -0.84 -9.80
CA HIS A 214 5.71 0.47 -9.15
C HIS A 214 4.66 1.42 -9.74
N THR A 215 3.62 0.87 -10.36
CA THR A 215 2.49 1.66 -10.86
C THR A 215 1.77 2.37 -9.70
N THR A 216 1.63 3.70 -9.83
CA THR A 216 0.99 4.60 -8.88
C THR A 216 -0.09 5.43 -9.57
N GLN A 217 -1.17 5.72 -8.84
CA GLN A 217 -2.26 6.58 -9.31
C GLN A 217 -2.26 7.88 -8.52
N TRP A 218 -2.30 9.03 -9.19
CA TRP A 218 -2.20 10.35 -8.59
C TRP A 218 -3.39 11.22 -8.95
N GLY A 219 -4.04 11.83 -7.97
CA GLY A 219 -5.03 12.87 -8.18
C GLY A 219 -4.36 14.24 -8.17
N LEU A 220 -4.40 14.94 -9.31
CA LEU A 220 -3.80 16.25 -9.48
C LEU A 220 -4.65 17.36 -8.85
N SER A 221 -4.09 18.56 -8.75
CA SER A 221 -4.85 19.73 -8.31
C SER A 221 -5.99 20.04 -9.27
N ARG A 222 -7.12 20.52 -8.72
CA ARG A 222 -8.29 20.91 -9.49
C ARG A 222 -7.93 22.06 -10.44
N GLY A 223 -8.22 21.88 -11.71
CA GLY A 223 -8.12 22.92 -12.74
C GLY A 223 -9.49 23.52 -13.05
N VAL A 224 -9.80 23.67 -14.33
CA VAL A 224 -11.02 24.36 -14.82
C VAL A 224 -12.27 23.47 -14.85
N SER A 225 -12.13 22.18 -14.59
CA SER A 225 -13.25 21.23 -14.50
C SER A 225 -13.73 21.08 -13.05
N ASP A 226 -14.95 20.56 -12.88
CA ASP A 226 -15.41 20.02 -11.59
C ASP A 226 -14.73 18.68 -11.24
N HIS A 227 -14.03 18.08 -12.22
CA HIS A 227 -13.11 16.95 -12.01
C HIS A 227 -11.63 17.39 -11.94
N CYS A 228 -10.84 16.64 -11.20
CA CYS A 228 -9.38 16.68 -11.18
C CYS A 228 -8.85 15.67 -12.17
N ALA A 229 -7.80 16.04 -12.91
CA ALA A 229 -7.06 15.09 -13.70
C ALA A 229 -6.40 14.04 -12.79
N ILE A 230 -6.36 12.80 -13.27
CA ILE A 230 -5.64 11.70 -12.62
C ILE A 230 -4.51 11.20 -13.52
N LEU A 231 -3.40 10.78 -12.91
CA LEU A 231 -2.26 10.18 -13.59
C LEU A 231 -2.03 8.75 -13.09
N LEU A 232 -1.65 7.87 -14.00
CA LEU A 232 -1.10 6.56 -13.74
C LEU A 232 0.36 6.58 -14.22
N LYS A 233 1.31 6.37 -13.31
CA LYS A 233 2.73 6.36 -13.66
C LYS A 233 3.45 5.21 -12.98
N ASN A 234 4.38 4.58 -13.69
CA ASN A 234 5.32 3.64 -13.11
C ASN A 234 6.66 4.35 -12.90
N GLU A 235 6.97 4.66 -11.64
CA GLU A 235 8.25 5.24 -11.23
C GLU A 235 8.93 4.29 -10.26
N ASP A 236 10.18 3.89 -10.55
CA ASP A 236 10.93 3.01 -9.67
C ASP A 236 11.36 3.77 -8.40
N ILE A 237 10.53 3.66 -7.37
CA ILE A 237 10.82 4.25 -6.06
C ILE A 237 11.83 3.36 -5.33
N ASN A 238 13.11 3.71 -5.41
CA ASN A 238 14.18 2.97 -4.75
C ASN A 238 14.25 3.26 -3.23
N TRP A 239 13.66 2.37 -2.44
CA TRP A 239 13.75 2.42 -0.97
C TRP A 239 15.09 1.92 -0.39
N GLY A 240 16.02 1.45 -1.23
CA GLY A 240 17.28 0.81 -0.87
C GLY A 240 17.30 -0.70 -1.14
N PRO A 241 18.38 -1.40 -0.75
CA PRO A 241 18.51 -2.84 -0.98
C PRO A 241 17.39 -3.62 -0.30
N LYS A 242 16.70 -4.48 -1.08
CA LYS A 242 15.67 -5.38 -0.55
C LYS A 242 16.33 -6.45 0.32
N PRO A 243 15.81 -6.74 1.53
CA PRO A 243 16.42 -7.70 2.45
C PRO A 243 16.42 -9.16 1.94
N PHE A 244 15.74 -9.44 0.83
CA PHE A 244 15.74 -10.77 0.20
C PHE A 244 16.00 -10.60 -1.30
N ARG A 245 17.16 -11.07 -1.77
CA ARG A 245 17.48 -11.23 -3.19
C ARG A 245 17.22 -12.69 -3.56
N GLU A 246 16.45 -12.93 -4.61
CA GLU A 246 16.34 -14.27 -5.20
C GLU A 246 17.73 -14.73 -5.63
N LYS A 247 18.14 -15.93 -5.20
CA LYS A 247 19.35 -16.58 -5.71
C LYS A 247 19.03 -17.19 -7.08
N ASN A 248 19.02 -16.34 -8.12
CA ASN A 248 18.87 -16.76 -9.53
C ASN A 248 19.96 -17.76 -9.98
N GLU A 249 21.04 -17.86 -9.23
CA GLU A 249 22.18 -18.76 -9.44
C GLU A 249 21.78 -20.24 -9.56
N ALA A 250 20.96 -20.76 -8.64
CA ALA A 250 20.55 -22.18 -8.68
C ALA A 250 19.74 -22.50 -9.94
N ARG A 251 18.83 -21.61 -10.35
CA ARG A 251 18.01 -21.77 -11.56
C ARG A 251 18.88 -21.72 -12.82
N ASN A 252 19.85 -20.81 -12.87
CA ASN A 252 20.76 -20.67 -14.01
C ASN A 252 21.66 -21.89 -14.17
N ILE A 253 22.22 -22.40 -13.07
CA ILE A 253 23.09 -23.59 -13.09
C ILE A 253 22.30 -24.84 -13.49
N VAL A 254 21.09 -25.03 -12.95
CA VAL A 254 20.23 -26.16 -13.35
C VAL A 254 19.89 -26.09 -14.84
N ASN A 255 19.49 -24.91 -15.36
CA ASN A 255 19.21 -24.74 -16.78
C ASN A 255 20.44 -25.00 -17.66
N MET A 256 21.62 -24.52 -17.25
CA MET A 256 22.87 -24.76 -17.98
C MET A 256 23.18 -26.26 -18.08
N LEU A 257 23.06 -27.01 -16.97
CA LEU A 257 23.32 -28.44 -16.94
C LEU A 257 22.24 -29.24 -17.70
N ASP A 258 20.98 -28.79 -17.67
CA ASP A 258 19.89 -29.37 -18.45
C ASP A 258 20.15 -29.20 -19.96
N LEU A 259 20.48 -27.98 -20.42
CA LEU A 259 20.85 -27.70 -21.82
C LEU A 259 22.12 -28.46 -22.27
N LYS A 260 23.11 -28.61 -21.39
CA LYS A 260 24.30 -29.42 -21.69
C LYS A 260 23.94 -30.89 -21.89
N SER A 261 23.00 -31.42 -21.09
CA SER A 261 22.53 -32.80 -21.17
C SER A 261 21.75 -33.11 -22.46
N GLU A 262 21.14 -32.10 -23.07
CA GLU A 262 20.45 -32.22 -24.36
C GLU A 262 21.43 -32.35 -25.53
N ASN A 263 22.63 -31.75 -25.40
CA ASN A 263 23.63 -31.72 -26.46
C ASN A 263 24.76 -32.74 -26.27
N SER A 264 24.97 -33.24 -25.05
CA SER A 264 26.08 -34.14 -24.71
C SER A 264 25.80 -34.91 -23.41
N ASN A 265 26.43 -36.08 -23.24
CA ASN A 265 26.34 -36.80 -21.97
C ASN A 265 27.05 -36.04 -20.84
N LEU A 266 26.38 -35.92 -19.69
CA LEU A 266 26.96 -35.31 -18.49
C LEU A 266 27.99 -36.25 -17.85
N GLN A 267 29.05 -35.66 -17.28
CA GLN A 267 29.98 -36.42 -16.43
C GLN A 267 29.34 -36.75 -15.08
N GLU A 268 29.83 -37.78 -14.39
CA GLU A 268 29.27 -38.25 -13.12
C GLU A 268 29.25 -37.14 -12.04
N VAL A 269 30.29 -36.29 -12.01
CA VAL A 269 30.38 -35.10 -11.16
C VAL A 269 29.26 -34.09 -11.48
N GLU A 270 28.95 -33.89 -12.76
CA GLU A 270 27.92 -32.95 -13.20
C GLU A 270 26.51 -33.48 -12.89
N VAL A 271 26.32 -34.81 -12.88
CA VAL A 271 25.06 -35.44 -12.47
C VAL A 271 24.80 -35.22 -10.98
N VAL A 272 25.82 -35.38 -10.13
CA VAL A 272 25.72 -35.09 -8.68
C VAL A 272 25.44 -33.61 -8.45
N GLN A 273 26.20 -32.73 -9.10
CA GLN A 273 26.02 -31.28 -9.02
C GLN A 273 24.61 -30.85 -9.47
N ARG A 274 24.09 -31.43 -10.56
CA ARG A 274 22.71 -31.19 -11.03
C ARG A 274 21.67 -31.58 -9.97
N LYS A 275 21.85 -32.72 -9.29
CA LYS A 275 20.94 -33.15 -8.21
C LYS A 275 20.96 -32.19 -7.02
N GLU A 276 22.14 -31.77 -6.58
CA GLU A 276 22.29 -30.82 -5.47
C GLU A 276 21.66 -29.47 -5.78
N TRP A 277 21.95 -28.89 -6.95
CA TRP A 277 21.36 -27.61 -7.33
C TRP A 277 19.85 -27.69 -7.57
N ARG A 278 19.34 -28.82 -8.07
CA ARG A 278 17.89 -29.06 -8.15
C ARG A 278 17.25 -29.14 -6.76
N ALA A 279 17.89 -29.79 -5.79
CA ALA A 279 17.40 -29.80 -4.42
C ALA A 279 17.40 -28.40 -3.80
N GLN A 280 18.46 -27.61 -3.99
CA GLN A 280 18.51 -26.21 -3.55
C GLN A 280 17.46 -25.33 -4.23
N LEU A 281 17.26 -25.50 -5.55
CA LEU A 281 16.23 -24.78 -6.29
C LEU A 281 14.84 -25.13 -5.76
N CYS A 282 14.55 -26.41 -5.53
CA CYS A 282 13.29 -26.87 -4.94
C CYS A 282 13.07 -26.26 -3.55
N ALA A 283 14.07 -26.32 -2.66
CA ALA A 283 13.99 -25.70 -1.34
C ALA A 283 13.76 -24.17 -1.42
N SER A 284 14.43 -23.49 -2.35
CA SER A 284 14.24 -22.05 -2.59
C SER A 284 12.84 -21.73 -3.12
N LEU A 285 12.28 -22.57 -4.00
CA LEU A 285 10.92 -22.41 -4.53
C LEU A 285 9.88 -22.66 -3.43
N THR A 286 10.04 -23.71 -2.63
CA THR A 286 9.18 -23.96 -1.46
C THR A 286 9.22 -22.81 -0.45
N LEU A 287 10.41 -22.26 -0.17
CA LEU A 287 10.55 -21.07 0.67
C LEU A 287 9.84 -19.86 0.07
N LYS A 288 9.94 -19.67 -1.26
CA LYS A 288 9.23 -18.60 -1.98
C LYS A 288 7.73 -18.77 -1.89
N ASP A 289 7.20 -19.97 -2.09
CA ASP A 289 5.78 -20.27 -1.98
C ASP A 289 5.26 -20.02 -0.56
N ASN A 290 5.98 -20.50 0.45
CA ASN A 290 5.68 -20.23 1.86
C ASN A 290 5.72 -18.73 2.17
N LEU A 291 6.69 -17.99 1.64
CA LEU A 291 6.78 -16.54 1.82
C LEU A 291 5.60 -15.81 1.15
N LEU A 292 5.23 -16.21 -0.07
CA LEU A 292 4.08 -15.65 -0.77
C LEU A 292 2.79 -15.94 0.00
N PHE A 293 2.66 -17.15 0.56
CA PHE A 293 1.53 -17.54 1.42
C PHE A 293 1.45 -16.67 2.67
N GLN A 294 2.58 -16.48 3.36
CA GLN A 294 2.64 -15.56 4.50
C GLN A 294 2.30 -14.11 4.10
N LYS A 295 2.76 -13.64 2.94
CA LYS A 295 2.43 -12.29 2.42
C LYS A 295 0.94 -12.14 2.11
N SER A 296 0.30 -13.18 1.58
CA SER A 296 -1.13 -13.16 1.29
C SER A 296 -2.02 -13.16 2.55
N ARG A 297 -1.51 -13.66 3.70
CA ARG A 297 -2.25 -13.98 4.95
C ARG A 297 -3.71 -14.37 4.71
N LEU A 298 -3.90 -15.31 3.81
CA LEU A 298 -5.13 -16.06 3.69
C LEU A 298 -5.06 -17.21 4.70
N ASN A 299 -6.14 -17.45 5.44
CA ASN A 299 -6.19 -18.51 6.45
C ASN A 299 -6.53 -19.88 5.84
N TRP A 300 -7.10 -19.91 4.63
CA TRP A 300 -7.55 -21.13 3.96
C TRP A 300 -7.18 -21.06 2.47
N LEU A 301 -6.52 -22.11 1.97
CA LEU A 301 -6.51 -22.43 0.55
C LEU A 301 -7.87 -23.05 0.25
N GLN A 302 -8.77 -22.29 -0.38
CA GLN A 302 -10.02 -22.86 -0.87
C GLN A 302 -9.64 -23.75 -2.06
N ALA A 303 -9.63 -25.07 -1.83
CA ALA A 303 -9.55 -26.14 -2.80
C ALA A 303 -8.41 -26.04 -3.83
N GLY A 304 -7.16 -26.29 -3.42
CA GLY A 304 -6.10 -26.84 -4.30
C GLY A 304 -5.84 -26.13 -5.63
N ASP A 305 -6.30 -24.88 -5.82
CA ASP A 305 -6.41 -24.34 -7.15
C ASP A 305 -5.10 -23.69 -7.56
N ALA A 306 -4.60 -24.09 -8.72
CA ALA A 306 -3.45 -23.51 -9.42
C ALA A 306 -3.72 -22.06 -9.90
N ASN A 307 -4.69 -21.36 -9.30
CA ASN A 307 -5.08 -20.01 -9.64
C ASN A 307 -4.15 -18.99 -8.95
N SER A 308 -2.95 -18.88 -9.51
CA SER A 308 -1.93 -17.91 -9.11
C SER A 308 -2.44 -16.47 -9.17
N LYS A 309 -3.40 -16.14 -10.06
CA LYS A 309 -3.85 -14.76 -10.29
C LYS A 309 -4.59 -14.15 -9.11
N PHE A 310 -5.56 -14.84 -8.51
CA PHE A 310 -6.28 -14.35 -7.32
C PHE A 310 -5.31 -14.10 -6.16
N PHE A 311 -4.39 -15.04 -5.95
CA PHE A 311 -3.39 -14.93 -4.91
C PHE A 311 -2.40 -13.78 -5.15
N HIS A 312 -1.94 -13.60 -6.39
CA HIS A 312 -1.15 -12.44 -6.79
C HIS A 312 -1.95 -11.13 -6.63
N ALA A 313 -3.25 -11.11 -6.90
CA ALA A 313 -4.13 -9.98 -6.66
C ALA A 313 -4.17 -9.61 -5.16
N CYS A 314 -4.32 -10.59 -4.28
CA CYS A 314 -4.28 -10.38 -2.82
C CYS A 314 -2.93 -9.82 -2.37
N ILE A 315 -1.82 -10.39 -2.85
CA ILE A 315 -0.46 -9.93 -2.52
C ILE A 315 -0.23 -8.50 -3.03
N ASN A 316 -0.62 -8.22 -4.28
CA ASN A 316 -0.49 -6.90 -4.89
C ASN A 316 -1.32 -5.88 -4.13
N ARG A 317 -2.60 -6.17 -3.84
CA ARG A 317 -3.48 -5.31 -3.03
C ARG A 317 -2.86 -4.97 -1.68
N ARG A 318 -2.20 -5.93 -1.03
CA ARG A 318 -1.50 -5.70 0.24
C ARG A 318 -0.21 -4.93 0.10
N ARG A 319 0.58 -5.21 -0.93
CA ARG A 319 1.78 -4.43 -1.27
C ARG A 319 1.39 -2.96 -1.44
N LEU A 320 0.34 -2.70 -2.23
CA LEU A 320 -0.21 -1.37 -2.50
C LEU A 320 -0.73 -0.71 -1.22
N LYS A 321 -1.44 -1.44 -0.37
CA LYS A 321 -1.93 -0.91 0.92
C LYS A 321 -0.80 -0.52 1.86
N ASN A 322 0.25 -1.32 1.93
CA ASN A 322 1.35 -1.14 2.89
C ASN A 322 2.45 -0.20 2.40
N GLU A 323 2.48 0.12 1.10
CA GLU A 323 3.47 1.01 0.51
C GLU A 323 3.23 2.47 0.92
N ILE A 324 4.27 3.12 1.45
CA ILE A 324 4.22 4.54 1.80
C ILE A 324 4.61 5.35 0.57
N ARG A 325 3.62 5.89 -0.15
CA ARG A 325 3.84 6.61 -1.41
C ARG A 325 4.03 8.12 -1.24
N SER A 326 3.43 8.67 -0.20
CA SER A 326 3.57 10.08 0.13
C SER A 326 3.27 10.31 1.60
N LEU A 327 3.91 11.30 2.18
CA LEU A 327 3.70 11.72 3.56
C LEU A 327 3.46 13.24 3.60
N LYS A 328 2.46 13.67 4.33
CA LYS A 328 2.17 15.08 4.59
C LYS A 328 2.67 15.43 5.99
N VAL A 329 3.62 16.35 6.07
CA VAL A 329 4.08 16.93 7.33
C VAL A 329 3.72 18.41 7.33
N ALA A 330 2.99 18.87 8.35
CA ALA A 330 2.38 20.19 8.38
C ALA A 330 1.57 20.50 7.10
N ASN A 331 2.06 21.42 6.25
CA ASN A 331 1.42 21.80 4.98
C ASN A 331 2.14 21.29 3.73
N GLU A 332 3.31 20.65 3.88
CA GLU A 332 4.10 20.14 2.78
C GLU A 332 3.87 18.65 2.55
N ARG A 333 4.01 18.21 1.30
CA ARG A 333 3.88 16.81 0.89
C ARG A 333 5.22 16.32 0.37
N TYR A 334 5.69 15.25 0.97
CA TYR A 334 6.90 14.52 0.63
C TYR A 334 6.52 13.26 -0.14
N ASN A 335 7.15 13.05 -1.28
CA ASN A 335 6.93 11.93 -2.19
C ASN A 335 8.21 11.13 -2.46
N GLU A 336 9.38 11.70 -2.17
CA GLU A 336 10.66 11.03 -2.35
C GLU A 336 11.06 10.19 -1.12
N PRO A 337 11.56 8.94 -1.28
CA PRO A 337 11.94 8.07 -0.17
C PRO A 337 12.90 8.68 0.83
N SER A 338 13.90 9.43 0.36
CA SER A 338 14.86 10.13 1.23
C SER A 338 14.14 11.11 2.14
N THR A 339 13.32 11.98 1.56
CA THR A 339 12.57 12.99 2.30
C THR A 339 11.52 12.38 3.22
N ILE A 340 10.87 11.29 2.82
CA ILE A 340 9.93 10.55 3.68
C ILE A 340 10.67 9.93 4.87
N LYS A 341 11.85 9.32 4.63
CA LYS A 341 12.68 8.75 5.72
C LYS A 341 13.11 9.83 6.70
N GLU A 342 13.55 10.98 6.22
CA GLU A 342 13.93 12.13 7.06
C GLU A 342 12.74 12.67 7.85
N ALA A 343 11.58 12.83 7.22
CA ALA A 343 10.35 13.26 7.87
C ALA A 343 9.91 12.28 8.99
N VAL A 344 9.94 10.98 8.72
CA VAL A 344 9.62 9.95 9.73
C VAL A 344 10.65 9.96 10.86
N LYS A 345 11.94 10.08 10.54
CA LYS A 345 13.02 10.19 11.52
C LYS A 345 12.79 11.41 12.43
N GLY A 346 12.60 12.59 11.85
CA GLY A 346 12.38 13.83 12.60
C GLY A 346 11.13 13.78 13.48
N PHE A 347 10.05 13.16 13.00
CA PHE A 347 8.85 12.91 13.80
C PHE A 347 9.17 12.11 15.06
N PHE A 348 9.86 10.97 14.92
CA PHE A 348 10.19 10.13 16.07
C PHE A 348 11.29 10.72 16.96
N GLU A 349 12.29 11.41 16.40
CA GLU A 349 13.29 12.14 17.20
C GLU A 349 12.63 13.19 18.08
N GLY A 350 11.68 13.97 17.55
CA GLY A 350 10.91 14.92 18.35
C GLY A 350 10.01 14.23 19.37
N HIS A 351 9.36 13.13 19.00
CA HIS A 351 8.47 12.38 19.89
C HIS A 351 9.20 11.71 21.05
N PHE A 352 10.41 11.22 20.83
CA PHE A 352 11.25 10.60 21.86
C PHE A 352 12.20 11.58 22.55
N ARG A 353 12.17 12.87 22.18
CA ARG A 353 13.00 13.88 22.84
C ARG A 353 12.53 14.08 24.27
N GLU A 354 13.37 13.77 25.24
CA GLU A 354 13.06 14.05 26.64
C GLU A 354 13.19 15.56 26.90
N CYS A 355 12.08 16.21 27.22
CA CYS A 355 12.10 17.57 27.74
C CYS A 355 12.27 17.51 29.26
N LEU A 356 13.45 17.92 29.74
CA LEU A 356 13.74 18.04 31.17
C LEU A 356 12.95 19.22 31.76
N HIS A 357 11.68 18.98 32.08
CA HIS A 357 10.94 19.89 32.95
C HIS A 357 11.51 19.80 34.37
N PRO A 358 11.55 20.92 35.13
CA PRO A 358 11.87 20.88 36.55
C PRO A 358 10.88 19.97 37.25
N ARG A 359 11.27 18.72 37.54
CA ARG A 359 10.40 17.80 38.28
C ARG A 359 10.34 18.31 39.72
N PRO A 360 9.14 18.40 40.32
CA PRO A 360 9.02 18.72 41.74
C PRO A 360 9.90 17.76 42.53
N ARG A 361 10.81 18.29 43.33
CA ARG A 361 11.61 17.45 44.23
C ARG A 361 10.73 17.18 45.45
N LEU A 362 10.55 15.90 45.78
CA LEU A 362 9.89 15.46 47.01
C LEU A 362 10.84 15.66 48.21
N GLN A 363 11.35 16.88 48.39
CA GLN A 363 12.20 17.23 49.52
C GLN A 363 11.38 17.20 50.80
N GLY A 364 11.91 16.56 51.85
CA GLY A 364 11.26 16.45 53.16
C GLY A 364 10.43 15.18 53.38
N THR A 365 10.30 14.29 52.38
CA THR A 365 9.65 12.97 52.56
C THR A 365 10.69 11.87 52.77
N ASN A 366 10.55 11.11 53.85
CA ASN A 366 11.39 9.94 54.13
C ASN A 366 10.90 8.73 53.33
N PHE A 367 11.54 8.47 52.19
CA PHE A 367 11.31 7.21 51.47
C PHE A 367 12.14 6.09 52.07
N LYS A 368 11.57 4.87 52.04
CA LYS A 368 12.38 3.67 52.20
C LYS A 368 13.48 3.70 51.14
N THR A 369 14.70 3.45 51.55
CA THR A 369 15.89 3.40 50.70
C THR A 369 16.52 2.03 50.80
N LEU A 370 17.25 1.64 49.75
CA LEU A 370 17.99 0.39 49.76
C LEU A 370 19.18 0.50 50.72
N SER A 371 19.60 -0.62 51.30
CA SER A 371 20.89 -0.68 51.98
C SER A 371 22.02 -0.46 50.98
N GLU A 372 23.18 -0.03 51.48
CA GLU A 372 24.37 0.17 50.65
C GLU A 372 24.80 -1.13 49.95
N GLU A 373 24.65 -2.27 50.62
CA GLU A 373 24.91 -3.61 50.08
C GLU A 373 23.95 -3.98 48.93
N ASP A 374 22.64 -3.75 49.11
CA ASP A 374 21.64 -3.99 48.06
C ASP A 374 21.88 -3.08 46.85
N ALA A 375 22.18 -1.80 47.09
CA ALA A 375 22.48 -0.84 46.04
C ALA A 375 23.72 -1.23 45.25
N THR A 376 24.79 -1.67 45.93
CA THR A 376 26.03 -2.15 45.31
C THR A 376 25.76 -3.37 44.44
N THR A 377 24.94 -4.30 44.92
CA THR A 377 24.59 -5.53 44.19
C THR A 377 23.87 -5.25 42.86
N LEU A 378 23.03 -4.20 42.79
CA LEU A 378 22.32 -3.85 41.55
C LEU A 378 23.24 -3.34 40.44
N ILE A 379 24.31 -2.63 40.80
CA ILE A 379 25.21 -1.93 39.86
C ILE A 379 26.44 -2.74 39.46
N LEU A 380 26.61 -3.97 39.99
CA LEU A 380 27.69 -4.86 39.59
C LEU A 380 27.67 -5.12 38.06
N PRO A 381 28.81 -5.44 37.43
CA PRO A 381 28.82 -5.95 36.06
C PRO A 381 27.91 -7.17 35.90
N PHE A 382 27.31 -7.38 34.73
CA PHE A 382 26.54 -8.60 34.44
C PHE A 382 27.48 -9.80 34.38
N SER A 383 27.09 -10.92 35.02
CA SER A 383 27.82 -12.18 34.90
C SER A 383 27.35 -13.00 33.70
N ASP A 384 28.23 -13.85 33.18
CA ASP A 384 27.90 -14.74 32.07
C ASP A 384 26.76 -15.70 32.42
N GLU A 385 26.72 -16.20 33.66
CA GLU A 385 25.61 -17.01 34.18
C GLU A 385 24.26 -16.29 34.13
N GLU A 386 24.19 -15.01 34.55
CA GLU A 386 22.96 -14.23 34.48
C GLU A 386 22.47 -14.09 33.04
N VAL A 387 23.37 -13.77 32.12
CA VAL A 387 23.04 -13.63 30.69
C VAL A 387 22.60 -14.96 30.09
N LYS A 388 23.29 -16.06 30.43
CA LYS A 388 23.00 -17.40 29.93
C LYS A 388 21.64 -17.89 30.38
N ILE A 389 21.26 -17.65 31.63
CA ILE A 389 19.91 -17.98 32.12
C ILE A 389 18.86 -17.25 31.28
N GLU A 390 19.01 -15.94 31.05
CA GLU A 390 18.01 -15.18 30.28
C GLU A 390 17.92 -15.59 28.81
N VAL A 391 19.06 -15.88 28.17
CA VAL A 391 19.08 -16.28 26.76
C VAL A 391 18.44 -17.65 26.57
N TRP A 392 18.61 -18.58 27.52
CA TRP A 392 18.06 -19.93 27.44
C TRP A 392 16.60 -20.02 27.93
N ASP A 393 16.15 -19.11 28.80
CA ASP A 393 14.74 -18.96 29.17
C ASP A 393 13.89 -18.27 28.08
N CYS A 394 14.53 -17.73 27.02
CA CYS A 394 13.80 -17.18 25.88
C CYS A 394 13.18 -18.30 25.03
N GLU A 395 11.84 -18.37 24.99
CA GLU A 395 11.09 -19.27 24.10
C GLU A 395 11.61 -19.19 22.63
N GLY A 396 11.84 -20.35 22.01
CA GLY A 396 12.48 -20.49 20.69
C GLY A 396 11.79 -19.79 19.51
N SER A 397 10.57 -19.28 19.68
CA SER A 397 9.88 -18.43 18.69
C SER A 397 10.33 -16.97 18.68
N LYS A 398 11.23 -16.58 19.60
CA LYS A 398 11.75 -15.21 19.78
C LYS A 398 13.24 -15.10 19.40
N SER A 399 13.65 -15.89 18.41
CA SER A 399 15.05 -15.97 17.96
C SER A 399 15.65 -14.58 17.73
N PRO A 400 16.82 -14.28 18.31
CA PRO A 400 17.52 -13.03 18.13
C PRO A 400 17.99 -12.89 16.68
N GLY A 401 17.39 -11.96 15.92
CA GLY A 401 17.89 -11.62 14.59
C GLY A 401 19.33 -11.08 14.63
N PRO A 402 20.07 -11.13 13.52
CA PRO A 402 21.45 -10.64 13.46
C PRO A 402 21.49 -9.10 13.58
N GLY A 403 22.16 -8.59 14.62
CA GLY A 403 22.44 -7.16 14.79
C GLY A 403 22.39 -6.70 16.25
N SER A 404 23.42 -5.97 16.70
CA SER A 404 23.56 -5.58 18.11
C SER A 404 22.80 -4.31 18.49
N ASN A 405 22.66 -3.32 17.59
CA ASN A 405 22.10 -1.99 17.95
C ASN A 405 21.20 -1.32 16.89
N SER A 406 20.98 -1.93 15.72
CA SER A 406 20.07 -1.37 14.70
C SER A 406 18.65 -1.86 14.92
N SER A 407 17.70 -0.93 15.11
CA SER A 407 16.26 -1.24 15.16
C SER A 407 15.61 -0.82 13.85
N PHE A 408 14.80 -1.70 13.25
CA PHE A 408 14.02 -1.35 12.06
C PHE A 408 12.64 -0.83 12.49
N VAL A 409 12.23 0.30 11.93
CA VAL A 409 10.87 0.81 12.09
C VAL A 409 10.07 0.46 10.86
N VAL A 410 8.99 -0.31 11.05
CA VAL A 410 8.01 -0.59 10.01
C VAL A 410 6.73 0.17 10.34
N LEU A 411 6.22 0.94 9.37
CA LEU A 411 4.98 1.69 9.53
C LEU A 411 3.84 0.92 8.86
N VAL A 412 2.83 0.53 9.64
CA VAL A 412 1.65 -0.20 9.14
C VAL A 412 0.43 0.73 9.12
N PRO A 413 -0.24 0.93 7.98
CA PRO A 413 -1.43 1.81 7.88
C PRO A 413 -2.52 1.47 8.91
N LYS A 414 -3.06 2.48 9.59
CA LYS A 414 -4.26 2.35 10.46
C LYS A 414 -5.55 2.53 9.68
N THR A 415 -5.53 3.35 8.64
CA THR A 415 -6.68 3.74 7.81
C THR A 415 -6.38 3.49 6.34
N ASP A 416 -7.42 3.58 5.51
CA ASP A 416 -7.23 3.57 4.06
C ASP A 416 -6.65 4.93 3.58
N ASN A 417 -5.71 4.88 2.64
CA ASN A 417 -4.98 6.04 2.09
C ASN A 417 -4.35 6.97 3.14
N PRO A 418 -3.49 6.45 4.06
CA PRO A 418 -2.82 7.26 5.07
C PRO A 418 -1.99 8.38 4.42
N GLN A 419 -1.99 9.55 5.06
CA GLN A 419 -1.30 10.75 4.63
C GLN A 419 -0.32 11.26 5.69
N LYS A 420 -0.53 10.99 6.98
CA LYS A 420 0.35 11.48 8.07
C LYS A 420 0.99 10.35 8.85
N VAL A 421 2.10 10.60 9.56
CA VAL A 421 2.84 9.56 10.30
C VAL A 421 1.98 8.93 11.41
N GLU A 422 1.11 9.72 12.03
CA GLU A 422 0.24 9.29 13.13
C GLU A 422 -0.84 8.29 12.66
N GLU A 423 -1.17 8.31 11.36
CA GLU A 423 -2.10 7.37 10.72
C GLU A 423 -1.43 6.01 10.45
N TYR A 424 -0.17 5.82 10.85
CA TYR A 424 0.53 4.54 10.84
C TYR A 424 0.75 4.02 12.27
N ARG A 425 0.74 2.69 12.42
CA ARG A 425 1.24 1.99 13.62
C ARG A 425 2.72 1.74 13.44
N PRO A 426 3.59 2.29 14.30
CA PRO A 426 4.99 1.92 14.27
C PRO A 426 5.19 0.55 14.91
N ILE A 427 5.85 -0.34 14.17
CA ILE A 427 6.36 -1.62 14.66
C ILE A 427 7.87 -1.50 14.70
N PHE A 428 8.43 -1.45 15.91
CA PHE A 428 9.86 -1.44 16.14
C PHE A 428 10.36 -2.88 16.23
N LEU A 429 11.13 -3.30 15.23
CA LEU A 429 11.88 -4.54 15.26
C LEU A 429 13.20 -4.27 15.96
N ILE A 430 13.11 -4.24 17.30
CA ILE A 430 14.26 -4.02 18.19
C ILE A 430 15.07 -5.32 18.27
N GLY A 431 16.40 -5.19 18.25
CA GLY A 431 17.31 -6.30 18.49
C GLY A 431 17.08 -6.97 19.85
N CYS A 432 17.61 -8.17 20.02
CA CYS A 432 17.42 -8.97 21.23
C CYS A 432 18.18 -8.42 22.45
N MET A 433 19.27 -7.68 22.24
CA MET A 433 20.16 -7.24 23.33
C MET A 433 19.42 -6.41 24.36
N TYR A 434 18.60 -5.44 23.93
CA TYR A 434 17.77 -4.66 24.86
C TYR A 434 16.85 -5.55 25.70
N LYS A 435 16.27 -6.60 25.11
CA LYS A 435 15.38 -7.53 25.83
C LYS A 435 16.15 -8.32 26.89
N VAL A 436 17.35 -8.80 26.56
CA VAL A 436 18.23 -9.49 27.50
C VAL A 436 18.64 -8.54 28.63
N LEU A 437 19.14 -7.35 28.30
CA LEU A 437 19.57 -6.35 29.29
C LEU A 437 18.43 -5.92 30.22
N ALA A 438 17.26 -5.58 29.66
CA ALA A 438 16.09 -5.18 30.44
C ALA A 438 15.62 -6.30 31.38
N LYS A 439 15.72 -7.56 30.93
CA LYS A 439 15.32 -8.72 31.72
C LYS A 439 16.31 -9.03 32.84
N VAL A 440 17.62 -9.01 32.58
CA VAL A 440 18.66 -9.14 33.62
C VAL A 440 18.47 -8.06 34.69
N LEU A 441 18.31 -6.80 34.27
CA LEU A 441 18.05 -5.69 35.18
C LEU A 441 16.76 -5.89 35.99
N ALA A 442 15.66 -6.30 35.35
CA ALA A 442 14.41 -6.59 36.05
C ALA A 442 14.56 -7.70 37.09
N ASN A 443 15.34 -8.75 36.79
CA ASN A 443 15.60 -9.86 37.72
C ASN A 443 16.48 -9.43 38.90
N ARG A 444 17.43 -8.51 38.70
CA ARG A 444 18.16 -7.87 39.79
C ARG A 444 17.26 -7.01 40.67
N MET A 445 16.46 -6.12 40.06
CA MET A 445 15.50 -5.28 40.80
C MET A 445 14.52 -6.12 41.61
N LYS A 446 14.06 -7.25 41.07
CA LYS A 446 13.13 -8.16 41.73
C LYS A 446 13.62 -8.64 43.11
N LYS A 447 14.93 -8.74 43.32
CA LYS A 447 15.54 -9.16 44.60
C LYS A 447 15.38 -8.11 45.71
N VAL A 448 15.24 -6.85 45.35
CA VAL A 448 15.31 -5.72 46.30
C VAL A 448 14.06 -4.85 46.32
N VAL A 449 13.25 -4.86 45.25
CA VAL A 449 12.09 -3.97 45.09
C VAL A 449 11.05 -4.12 46.21
N GLY A 450 10.92 -5.32 46.79
CA GLY A 450 10.02 -5.58 47.92
C GLY A 450 10.43 -4.85 49.21
N LYS A 451 11.71 -4.46 49.36
CA LYS A 451 12.23 -3.73 50.52
C LYS A 451 11.88 -2.24 50.48
N VAL A 452 11.76 -1.68 49.28
CA VAL A 452 11.52 -0.25 49.03
C VAL A 452 10.05 0.08 48.74
N ILE A 453 9.30 -0.84 48.13
CA ILE A 453 7.88 -0.63 47.84
C ILE A 453 7.01 -0.97 49.06
N SER A 454 6.20 0.00 49.48
CA SER A 454 5.21 -0.15 50.55
C SER A 454 4.31 -1.36 50.34
N GLU A 455 3.93 -2.04 51.42
CA GLU A 455 2.98 -3.16 51.41
C GLU A 455 1.61 -2.75 50.86
N SER A 456 1.26 -1.46 50.94
CA SER A 456 0.04 -0.89 50.37
C SER A 456 -0.06 -1.01 48.84
N GLN A 457 1.06 -1.26 48.13
CA GLN A 457 1.05 -1.55 46.70
C GLN A 457 0.73 -3.03 46.47
N SER A 458 -0.53 -3.35 46.18
CA SER A 458 -1.03 -4.73 46.04
C SER A 458 -0.69 -5.44 44.73
N THR A 459 -0.11 -4.75 43.74
CA THR A 459 0.07 -5.29 42.38
C THR A 459 1.48 -5.07 41.83
N PHE A 460 1.80 -5.78 40.75
CA PHE A 460 3.07 -5.68 40.01
C PHE A 460 4.32 -6.13 40.78
N LEU A 461 4.13 -6.85 41.89
CA LEU A 461 5.19 -7.48 42.68
C LEU A 461 4.90 -8.96 42.84
N LYS A 462 5.95 -9.79 42.81
CA LYS A 462 5.81 -11.25 42.97
C LYS A 462 5.14 -11.55 44.31
N GLY A 463 4.05 -12.31 44.29
CA GLY A 463 3.32 -12.72 45.49
C GLY A 463 2.27 -11.74 45.98
N ARG A 464 2.04 -10.60 45.32
CA ARG A 464 0.94 -9.68 45.62
C ARG A 464 -0.15 -9.77 44.55
N LEU A 465 -1.42 -9.80 44.94
CA LEU A 465 -2.54 -9.97 44.03
C LEU A 465 -3.35 -8.68 43.91
N ILE A 466 -3.83 -8.39 42.70
CA ILE A 466 -4.73 -7.25 42.46
C ILE A 466 -6.01 -7.30 43.30
N LEU A 467 -6.42 -8.52 43.67
CA LEU A 467 -7.58 -8.77 44.50
C LEU A 467 -7.37 -8.31 45.95
N ASP A 468 -6.13 -8.19 46.44
CA ASP A 468 -5.84 -7.78 47.82
C ASP A 468 -6.34 -6.35 48.08
N SER A 469 -6.17 -5.44 47.12
CA SER A 469 -6.72 -4.08 47.24
C SER A 469 -8.24 -4.04 47.21
N VAL A 470 -8.88 -4.92 46.43
CA VAL A 470 -10.34 -5.00 46.35
C VAL A 470 -10.91 -5.53 47.67
N LEU A 471 -10.26 -6.53 48.26
CA LEU A 471 -10.61 -7.08 49.56
C LEU A 471 -10.55 -6.01 50.66
N ILE A 472 -9.41 -5.30 50.77
CA ILE A 472 -9.20 -4.24 51.76
C ILE A 472 -10.24 -3.12 51.60
N ALA A 473 -10.53 -2.70 50.36
CA ALA A 473 -11.54 -1.67 50.10
C ALA A 473 -12.94 -2.11 50.54
N ASN A 474 -13.31 -3.38 50.30
CA ASN A 474 -14.58 -3.94 50.73
C ASN A 474 -14.68 -4.02 52.26
N GLU A 475 -13.62 -4.44 52.95
CA GLU A 475 -13.56 -4.48 54.41
C GLU A 475 -13.71 -3.09 55.03
N ILE A 476 -13.03 -2.08 54.48
CA ILE A 476 -13.17 -0.69 54.92
C ILE A 476 -14.60 -0.18 54.72
N LEU A 477 -15.22 -0.49 53.58
CA LEU A 477 -16.61 -0.14 53.28
C LEU A 477 -17.60 -0.78 54.26
N GLU A 478 -17.43 -2.07 54.54
CA GLU A 478 -18.26 -2.78 55.52
C GLU A 478 -18.06 -2.25 56.95
N GLU A 479 -16.83 -1.92 57.33
CA GLU A 479 -16.55 -1.33 58.64
C GLU A 479 -17.11 0.11 58.77
N ALA A 480 -17.03 0.92 57.71
CA ALA A 480 -17.64 2.25 57.67
C ALA A 480 -19.18 2.16 57.82
N LYS A 481 -19.82 1.26 57.07
CA LYS A 481 -21.26 0.95 57.22
C LYS A 481 -21.61 0.55 58.64
N ARG A 482 -20.81 -0.34 59.26
CA ARG A 482 -21.03 -0.81 60.64
C ARG A 482 -20.87 0.32 61.67
N LYS A 483 -19.96 1.26 61.44
CA LYS A 483 -19.68 2.41 62.33
C LYS A 483 -20.58 3.62 62.09
N LYS A 484 -21.53 3.58 61.13
CA LYS A 484 -22.37 4.71 60.71
C LYS A 484 -21.56 5.99 60.43
N LYS A 485 -20.39 5.84 59.82
CA LYS A 485 -19.56 6.97 59.36
C LYS A 485 -19.68 7.15 57.86
#